data_AF-A0A970BTU7-F1
#
_entry.id   AF-A0A970BTU7-F1
#
_cell.length_a   1.000
_cell.length_b   1.000
_cell.length_c   1.000
_cell.angle_alpha   90.00
_cell.angle_beta   90.00
_cell.angle_gamma   90.00
#
_symmetry.space_group_name_H-M   'P 1'
#
loop_
_entity.id
_entity.type
_entity.pdbx_description
1 polymer ?
#
loop_
_entity_poly.entity_id
_entity_poly.type
_entity_poly.pdbx_seq_one_letter_code
_entity_poly.pdbx_strand_id
1 'polypeptide(L)'
;MDLFRHARREEAERTAPLAARMRPRTLDEFVGQDHVLGPGRLLRRAIQADQLSSLILCGPPGTGKTTLAMVIANTTRSRFVTLNAV
;
A
#
# COMPACT_ATOMS: atom_id res chain seq x y z
N MET A 1 14.78 -19.19 -2.31
CA MET A 1 14.44 -18.27 -3.42
C MET A 1 14.86 -18.95 -4.71
N ASP A 2 13.92 -19.18 -5.61
CA ASP A 2 14.13 -19.87 -6.89
C ASP A 2 14.58 -18.85 -7.97
N LEU A 3 15.66 -19.16 -8.69
CA LEU A 3 16.25 -18.32 -9.75
C LEU A 3 15.20 -17.91 -10.81
N PHE A 4 14.28 -18.82 -11.13
CA PHE A 4 13.23 -18.57 -12.11
C PHE A 4 12.16 -17.58 -11.61
N ARG A 5 11.93 -17.49 -10.30
CA ARG A 5 11.00 -16.49 -9.73
C ARG A 5 11.57 -15.08 -9.79
N HIS A 6 12.89 -14.95 -9.63
CA HIS A 6 13.55 -13.65 -9.66
C HIS A 6 13.49 -13.04 -11.07
N ALA A 7 13.88 -13.80 -12.09
CA ALA A 7 13.83 -13.36 -13.49
C ALA A 7 12.41 -12.95 -13.94
N ARG A 8 11.38 -13.72 -13.58
CA ARG A 8 9.99 -13.36 -13.89
C ARG A 8 9.52 -12.07 -13.19
N ARG A 9 10.00 -11.80 -11.98
CA ARG A 9 9.64 -10.58 -11.24
C ARG A 9 10.29 -9.35 -11.88
N GLU A 10 11.56 -9.45 -12.28
CA GLU A 10 12.25 -8.36 -12.98
C GLU A 10 11.58 -8.03 -14.32
N GLU A 11 11.17 -9.04 -15.08
CA GLU A 11 10.46 -8.86 -16.34
C GLU A 11 9.08 -8.23 -16.14
N ALA A 12 8.33 -8.67 -15.12
CA ALA A 12 7.06 -8.06 -14.74
C ALA A 12 7.23 -6.60 -14.30
N GLU A 13 8.29 -6.26 -13.54
CA GLU A 13 8.57 -4.88 -13.13
C GLU A 13 8.96 -3.99 -14.32
N ARG A 14 9.69 -4.51 -15.32
CA ARG A 14 10.05 -3.77 -16.53
C ARG A 14 8.84 -3.46 -17.41
N THR A 15 7.94 -4.42 -17.56
CA THR A 15 6.76 -4.35 -18.45
C THR A 15 5.53 -3.72 -17.78
N ALA A 16 5.55 -3.57 -16.45
CA ALA A 16 4.43 -2.98 -15.71
C ALA A 16 4.13 -1.52 -16.12
N PRO A 17 2.84 -1.12 -16.14
CA PRO A 17 2.46 0.27 -16.35
C PRO A 17 3.12 1.22 -15.36
N LEU A 18 3.41 2.47 -15.78
CA LEU A 18 4.04 3.47 -14.92
C LEU A 18 3.30 3.63 -13.59
N ALA A 19 1.97 3.70 -13.61
CA ALA A 19 1.16 3.83 -12.42
C ALA A 19 1.35 2.69 -11.41
N ALA A 20 1.64 1.48 -11.87
CA ALA A 20 1.94 0.35 -10.98
C ALA A 20 3.35 0.46 -10.39
N ARG A 21 4.33 0.88 -11.20
CA ARG A 21 5.73 1.06 -10.78
C ARG A 21 5.94 2.23 -9.81
N MET A 22 5.13 3.29 -9.95
CA MET A 22 5.16 4.49 -9.11
C MET A 22 4.35 4.34 -7.81
N ARG A 23 3.78 3.16 -7.52
CA ARG A 23 3.03 2.98 -6.27
C ARG A 23 3.98 3.12 -5.06
N PRO A 24 3.65 3.97 -4.09
CA PRO A 24 4.42 4.09 -2.85
C PRO A 24 4.46 2.75 -2.11
N ARG A 25 5.61 2.48 -1.50
CA ARG A 25 5.91 1.27 -0.75
C ARG A 25 5.82 1.50 0.75
N THR A 26 6.06 2.74 1.18
CA THR A 26 6.06 3.18 2.57
C THR A 26 5.06 4.31 2.77
N LEU A 27 4.71 4.58 4.04
CA LEU A 27 3.83 5.71 4.39
C LEU A 27 4.46 7.06 4.05
N ASP A 28 5.80 7.16 4.03
CA ASP A 28 6.52 8.39 3.72
C ASP A 28 6.55 8.72 2.22
N GLU A 29 6.41 7.71 1.37
CA GLU A 29 6.26 7.89 -0.08
C GLU A 29 4.83 8.27 -0.48
N PHE A 30 3.86 8.17 0.43
CA PHE A 30 2.45 8.45 0.12
C PHE A 30 2.23 9.96 0.03
N VAL A 31 1.99 10.46 -1.18
CA VAL A 31 1.81 11.89 -1.44
C VAL A 31 0.36 12.30 -1.23
N GLY A 32 0.17 13.37 -0.45
CA GLY A 32 -1.13 13.92 -0.12
C GLY A 32 -1.77 13.23 1.09
N GLN A 33 -2.95 13.73 1.49
CA GLN A 33 -3.67 13.24 2.68
C GLN A 33 -2.92 13.47 4.02
N ASP A 34 -2.06 14.49 4.12
CA ASP A 34 -1.31 14.82 5.35
C ASP A 34 -2.19 15.07 6.58
N HIS A 35 -3.43 15.49 6.35
CA HIS A 35 -4.42 15.67 7.42
C HIS A 35 -4.80 14.35 8.11
N VAL A 36 -4.60 13.20 7.46
CA VAL A 36 -4.89 11.85 8.00
C VAL A 36 -3.61 11.02 8.19
N LEU A 37 -2.65 11.13 7.27
CA LEU A 37 -1.43 10.32 7.22
C LEU A 37 -0.15 11.09 7.59
N GLY A 38 -0.26 12.38 7.91
CA GLY A 38 0.88 13.17 8.34
C GLY A 38 1.53 12.65 9.64
N PRO A 39 2.78 13.05 9.92
CA PRO A 39 3.45 12.69 11.17
C PRO A 39 2.60 13.04 12.39
N GLY A 40 2.47 12.09 13.32
CA GLY A 40 1.70 12.28 14.55
C GLY A 40 0.18 12.14 14.41
N ARG A 41 -0.37 11.95 13.21
CA ARG A 41 -1.80 11.68 13.01
C ARG A 41 -2.21 10.31 13.55
N LEU A 42 -3.46 10.21 13.99
CA LEU A 42 -4.03 9.00 14.61
C LEU A 42 -3.84 7.77 13.72
N LEU A 43 -4.23 7.87 12.44
CA LEU A 43 -4.16 6.73 11.52
C LEU A 43 -2.72 6.29 11.30
N ARG A 44 -1.79 7.23 11.05
CA ARG A 44 -0.36 6.91 10.89
C ARG A 44 0.22 6.23 12.12
N ARG A 45 -0.10 6.73 13.34
CA ARG A 45 0.34 6.11 14.59
C ARG A 45 -0.23 4.70 14.77
N ALA A 46 -1.52 4.50 14.48
CA ALA A 46 -2.16 3.19 14.57
C ALA A 46 -1.55 2.17 13.60
N ILE A 47 -1.23 2.59 12.37
CA ILE A 47 -0.53 1.74 11.38
C ILE A 47 0.87 1.38 11.89
N GLN A 48 1.65 2.38 12.33
CA GLN A 48 3.03 2.17 12.80
C GLN A 48 3.11 1.33 14.08
N ALA A 49 2.09 1.40 14.94
CA ALA A 49 2.00 0.61 16.17
C ALA A 49 1.38 -0.78 15.96
N ASP A 50 1.02 -1.15 14.71
CA ASP A 50 0.32 -2.40 14.36
C ASP A 50 -0.98 -2.60 15.17
N GLN A 51 -1.69 -1.51 15.46
CA GLN A 51 -2.93 -1.47 16.25
C GLN A 51 -4.11 -1.03 15.40
N LEU A 52 -4.13 -1.43 14.13
CA LEU A 52 -5.21 -1.08 13.22
C LEU A 52 -6.43 -1.98 13.46
N SER A 53 -7.60 -1.35 13.63
CA SER A 53 -8.90 -2.04 13.61
C SER A 53 -9.50 -2.05 12.19
N SER A 54 -10.76 -2.44 12.06
CA SER A 54 -11.50 -2.42 10.79
C SER A 54 -11.54 -1.02 10.18
N LEU A 55 -11.15 -0.91 8.90
CA LEU A 55 -11.04 0.35 8.17
C LEU A 55 -11.84 0.29 6.86
N ILE A 56 -12.59 1.34 6.56
CA ILE A 56 -13.19 1.55 5.23
C ILE A 56 -12.50 2.74 4.58
N LEU A 57 -11.82 2.50 3.46
CA LEU A 57 -11.21 3.54 2.63
C LEU A 57 -12.19 3.98 1.55
N CYS A 58 -12.74 5.19 1.65
CA CYS A 58 -13.69 5.75 0.69
C CYS A 58 -13.14 7.05 0.07
N GLY A 59 -13.47 7.29 -1.21
CA GLY A 59 -13.10 8.53 -1.92
C GLY A 59 -13.17 8.39 -3.44
N PRO A 60 -12.96 9.48 -4.19
CA PRO A 60 -12.95 9.49 -5.66
C PRO A 60 -11.95 8.51 -6.30
N PRO A 61 -12.15 8.08 -7.57
CA PRO A 61 -11.16 7.23 -8.25
C PRO A 61 -9.79 7.92 -8.32
N GLY A 62 -8.71 7.14 -8.21
CA GLY A 62 -7.34 7.67 -8.28
C GLY A 62 -6.77 8.26 -6.99
N THR A 63 -7.54 8.38 -5.90
CA THR A 63 -7.04 8.95 -4.62
C THR A 63 -6.15 8.02 -3.78
N GLY A 64 -5.71 6.89 -4.34
CA GLY A 64 -4.72 6.03 -3.69
C GLY A 64 -5.26 5.07 -2.63
N LYS A 65 -6.57 4.79 -2.55
CA LYS A 65 -7.14 3.84 -1.57
C LYS A 65 -6.52 2.44 -1.62
N THR A 66 -6.48 1.83 -2.81
CA THR A 66 -5.89 0.50 -3.01
C THR A 66 -4.40 0.51 -2.69
N THR A 67 -3.71 1.59 -3.07
CA THR A 67 -2.30 1.79 -2.75
C THR A 67 -2.08 1.90 -1.24
N LEU A 68 -2.91 2.68 -0.54
CA LEU A 68 -2.82 2.85 0.91
C LEU A 68 -3.06 1.52 1.64
N ALA A 69 -4.05 0.73 1.22
CA ALA A 69 -4.28 -0.61 1.76
C ALA A 69 -3.03 -1.51 1.61
N MET A 70 -2.35 -1.43 0.48
CA MET A 70 -1.11 -2.18 0.23
C MET A 70 0.06 -1.68 1.08
N VAL A 71 0.22 -0.37 1.26
CA VAL A 71 1.25 0.21 2.14
C VAL A 71 1.01 -0.20 3.60
N ILE A 72 -0.25 -0.15 4.07
CA ILE A 72 -0.62 -0.62 5.41
C ILE A 72 -0.29 -2.10 5.59
N ALA A 73 -0.60 -2.93 4.58
CA ALA A 73 -0.29 -4.34 4.59
C ALA A 73 1.22 -4.63 4.67
N ASN A 74 2.04 -3.82 4.00
CA ASN A 74 3.50 -3.95 4.07
C ASN A 74 4.09 -3.43 5.39
N THR A 75 3.37 -2.55 6.09
CA THR A 75 3.82 -1.93 7.34
C THR A 75 3.40 -2.75 8.58
N THR A 76 2.28 -3.45 8.49
CA THR A 76 1.75 -4.30 9.57
C THR A 76 2.25 -5.74 9.44
N ARG A 77 2.25 -6.51 10.54
CA ARG A 77 2.59 -7.95 10.50
C ARG A 77 1.37 -8.82 10.18
N SER A 78 0.25 -8.20 9.84
CA SER A 78 -1.04 -8.85 9.66
C SER A 78 -1.15 -9.56 8.31
N ARG A 79 -1.95 -10.64 8.26
CA ARG A 79 -2.22 -11.36 7.00
C ARG A 79 -3.11 -10.50 6.10
N PHE A 80 -2.54 -10.01 5.00
CA PHE A 80 -3.27 -9.28 3.99
C PHE A 80 -3.89 -10.21 2.94
N VAL A 81 -5.19 -10.05 2.69
CA VAL A 81 -5.91 -10.76 1.64
C VAL A 81 -6.66 -9.71 0.82
N THR A 82 -6.30 -9.55 -0.44
CA THR A 82 -7.05 -8.73 -1.39
C THR A 82 -8.21 -9.54 -1.93
N LEU A 83 -9.43 -9.09 -1.66
CA LEU A 83 -10.65 -9.59 -2.29
C LEU A 83 -11.12 -8.52 -3.26
N ASN A 84 -11.17 -8.87 -4.55
CA ASN A 84 -11.81 -8.03 -5.56
C ASN A 84 -13.25 -8.51 -5.72
N ALA A 85 -14.20 -7.57 -5.76
CA ALA A 85 -15.61 -7.89 -5.94
C ALA A 85 -16.00 -8.16 -7.41
N VAL A 86 -15.02 -8.11 -8.33
CA VAL A 86 -15.18 -8.25 -9.79
C VAL A 86 -13.97 -8.96 -10.36
#